data_AF-A0A6M1E2C4-F1
#
_entry.id   AF-A0A6M1E2C4-F1
#
_cell.length_a   1.000
_cell.length_b   1.000
_cell.length_c   1.000
_cell.angle_alpha   90.00
_cell.angle_beta   90.00
_cell.angle_gamma   90.00
#
_symmetry.space_group_name_H-M   'P 1'
#
loop_
_entity.id
_entity.type
_entity.pdbx_description
1 polymer ?
#
loop_
_entity_poly.entity_id
_entity_poly.type
_entity_poly.pdbx_seq_one_letter_code
_entity_poly.pdbx_strand_id
1 'polypeptide(L)'
;MKKLFIAIVFACCAIIVSGQEISKTVQWRLNPILNAVEVSGTEKEALIVAIEKFQKNELTLRTSDNPNENGEKELNSKRYLSEVQNILGKERFDIWRKSLREKHNSPNNVGGKEREVKRTANAAYPIFVEDMFARDPYVYVDKKSRHYYMHLNDKQKIGLYKSPDLVNWVRVETTFEAPHDFWGTKDFWAPDTYYYKDKYYVFASFSNPETGMKGTSALVSKWLEGPYKPLVNKPITPEDWRCLDGLLYVDETDQPWLLFCQAFHSVPDGSGRIYAQKLSSDLKTAIEEPILLFKASEAPWAGTITHNGIRGYVTDSPFIYRARNGELLLLWSSFAKAPSRYVIGVARSSNGKLDGKWIQDEKPLNTEVDGGGHAMIFTDLNDQLRIAYHAPNKNARPKFYWLDDDNGKLKIRTIE
;
A
#
# COMPACT_ATOMS: atom_id res chain seq x y z
N MET A 1 -49.46 -51.52 20.38
CA MET A 1 -48.27 -50.67 20.60
C MET A 1 -48.51 -49.32 19.94
N LYS A 2 -48.47 -48.25 20.75
CA LYS A 2 -48.43 -46.79 20.47
C LYS A 2 -49.33 -46.16 19.38
N LYS A 3 -50.37 -45.50 19.92
CA LYS A 3 -51.13 -44.29 19.53
C LYS A 3 -50.29 -43.23 18.76
N LEU A 4 -50.76 -42.64 17.67
CA LEU A 4 -51.77 -41.55 17.49
C LEU A 4 -51.14 -40.14 17.53
N PHE A 5 -51.32 -39.42 16.41
CA PHE A 5 -51.40 -37.96 16.17
C PHE A 5 -50.97 -36.98 17.27
N ILE A 6 -50.29 -35.89 16.86
CA ILE A 6 -50.78 -34.51 16.97
C ILE A 6 -49.75 -33.54 16.34
N ALA A 7 -50.23 -32.69 15.44
CA ALA A 7 -49.57 -31.45 15.04
C ALA A 7 -49.69 -30.44 16.19
N ILE A 8 -48.56 -29.95 16.71
CA ILE A 8 -48.52 -28.78 17.60
C ILE A 8 -47.61 -27.73 16.96
N VAL A 9 -48.26 -26.60 16.67
CA VAL A 9 -47.69 -25.27 16.54
C VAL A 9 -46.95 -24.93 17.84
N PHE A 10 -45.64 -24.75 17.80
CA PHE A 10 -44.88 -23.95 18.77
C PHE A 10 -44.52 -22.65 18.04
N ALA A 11 -45.16 -21.49 18.26
CA ALA A 11 -45.37 -20.73 19.49
C ALA A 11 -44.06 -20.44 20.23
N CYS A 12 -43.62 -19.18 20.07
CA CYS A 12 -42.79 -18.38 20.98
C CYS A 12 -41.63 -19.08 21.71
N CYS A 13 -40.42 -18.90 21.18
CA CYS A 13 -39.24 -18.71 22.04
C CYS A 13 -38.91 -17.22 22.07
N ALA A 14 -39.53 -16.52 23.00
CA ALA A 14 -39.01 -15.25 23.50
C ALA A 14 -38.43 -15.50 24.89
N ILE A 15 -37.24 -14.92 25.10
CA ILE A 15 -36.56 -14.64 26.39
C ILE A 15 -35.77 -15.87 26.90
N ILE A 16 -34.44 -15.84 27.04
CA ILE A 16 -33.62 -14.95 27.88
C ILE A 16 -32.24 -14.65 27.22
N VAL A 17 -31.89 -13.37 27.27
CA VAL A 17 -30.62 -12.73 26.88
C VAL A 17 -29.47 -13.15 27.80
N SER A 18 -28.31 -13.53 27.22
CA SER A 18 -27.00 -12.95 27.59
C SER A 18 -25.87 -13.62 26.78
N GLY A 19 -25.08 -12.79 26.07
CA GLY A 19 -23.70 -13.13 25.74
C GLY A 19 -23.40 -13.89 24.46
N GLN A 20 -24.22 -13.83 23.40
CA GLN A 20 -23.67 -14.11 22.08
C GLN A 20 -22.91 -12.88 21.58
N GLU A 21 -21.59 -12.99 21.47
CA GLU A 21 -20.76 -12.00 20.79
C GLU A 21 -21.27 -11.83 19.35
N ILE A 22 -21.87 -10.68 19.06
CA ILE A 22 -22.15 -10.27 17.70
C ILE A 22 -20.82 -10.27 16.95
N SER A 23 -20.75 -10.99 15.84
CA SER A 23 -19.50 -11.10 15.08
C SER A 23 -19.00 -9.70 14.69
N LYS A 24 -17.67 -9.49 14.74
CA LYS A 24 -17.05 -8.20 14.42
C LYS A 24 -17.46 -7.69 13.02
N THR A 25 -17.72 -8.60 12.08
CA THR A 25 -18.21 -8.29 10.73
C THR A 25 -19.64 -7.75 10.73
N VAL A 26 -20.53 -8.29 11.56
CA VAL A 26 -21.90 -7.76 11.70
C VAL A 26 -21.87 -6.40 12.39
N GLN A 27 -21.08 -6.26 13.45
CA GLN A 27 -20.94 -5.00 14.19
C GLN A 27 -20.40 -3.87 13.30
N TRP A 28 -19.52 -4.16 12.34
CA TRP A 28 -19.00 -3.18 11.38
C TRP A 28 -20.09 -2.57 10.47
N ARG A 29 -21.07 -3.36 10.01
CA ARG A 29 -22.19 -2.83 9.21
C ARG A 29 -23.29 -2.20 10.08
N LEU A 30 -23.42 -2.63 11.33
CA LEU A 30 -24.41 -2.14 12.28
C LEU A 30 -24.04 -0.77 12.84
N ASN A 31 -22.78 -0.55 13.20
CA ASN A 31 -22.31 0.69 13.85
C ASN A 31 -22.60 1.96 13.04
N PRO A 32 -22.40 2.03 11.71
CA PRO A 32 -22.76 3.22 10.94
C PRO A 32 -24.25 3.58 11.05
N ILE A 33 -25.13 2.58 11.20
CA ILE A 33 -26.56 2.79 11.39
C ILE A 33 -26.83 3.33 12.80
N LEU A 34 -26.32 2.65 13.82
CA LEU A 34 -26.50 3.04 15.22
C LEU A 34 -25.91 4.43 15.56
N ASN A 35 -24.84 4.82 14.86
CA ASN A 35 -24.22 6.13 15.04
C ASN A 35 -24.95 7.25 14.29
N ALA A 36 -25.79 6.92 13.31
CA ALA A 36 -26.47 7.90 12.49
C ALA A 36 -27.91 8.16 12.97
N VAL A 37 -28.57 7.14 13.53
CA VAL A 37 -29.97 7.21 13.93
C VAL A 37 -30.25 6.40 15.19
N GLU A 38 -31.30 6.80 15.90
CA GLU A 38 -31.79 6.04 17.05
C GLU A 38 -32.45 4.73 16.59
N VAL A 39 -32.07 3.64 17.25
CA VAL A 39 -32.48 2.26 16.94
C VAL A 39 -32.87 1.58 18.24
N SER A 40 -34.11 1.10 18.33
CA SER A 40 -34.62 0.34 19.45
C SER A 40 -33.96 -1.05 19.56
N GLY A 41 -34.13 -1.73 20.70
CA GLY A 41 -33.58 -3.08 20.91
C GLY A 41 -34.05 -4.09 19.85
N THR A 42 -35.34 -4.07 19.51
CA THR A 42 -35.94 -4.96 18.51
C THR A 42 -35.48 -4.62 17.08
N GLU A 43 -35.35 -3.34 16.75
CA GLU A 43 -34.79 -2.92 15.45
C GLU A 43 -33.32 -3.31 15.32
N LYS A 44 -32.55 -3.22 16.41
CA LYS A 44 -31.14 -3.63 16.43
C LYS A 44 -30.99 -5.13 16.14
N GLU A 45 -31.83 -5.97 16.73
CA GLU A 45 -31.90 -7.40 16.45
C GLU A 45 -32.27 -7.66 14.98
N ALA A 46 -33.28 -6.96 14.46
CA ALA A 46 -33.68 -7.08 13.05
C ALA A 46 -32.55 -6.65 12.08
N LEU A 47 -31.81 -5.59 12.40
CA LEU A 47 -30.66 -5.14 11.62
C LEU A 47 -29.53 -6.17 11.62
N ILE A 48 -29.24 -6.79 12.77
CA ILE A 48 -28.25 -7.86 12.87
C ILE A 48 -28.61 -9.00 11.92
N VAL A 49 -29.86 -9.46 11.94
CA VAL A 49 -30.34 -10.52 11.04
C VAL A 49 -30.23 -10.12 9.56
N ALA A 50 -30.60 -8.89 9.20
CA ALA A 50 -30.47 -8.39 7.82
C ALA A 50 -29.00 -8.34 7.37
N ILE A 51 -28.09 -7.93 8.26
CA ILE A 51 -26.64 -7.88 8.01
C ILE A 51 -26.06 -9.28 7.83
N GLU A 52 -26.40 -10.23 8.71
CA GLU A 52 -25.94 -11.62 8.64
C GLU A 52 -26.42 -12.30 7.36
N LYS A 53 -27.69 -12.09 7.00
CA LYS A 53 -28.28 -12.59 5.76
C LYS A 53 -27.53 -12.04 4.53
N PHE A 54 -27.27 -10.74 4.51
CA PHE A 54 -26.50 -10.11 3.43
C PHE A 54 -25.08 -10.69 3.32
N GLN A 55 -24.38 -10.86 4.45
CA GLN A 55 -23.02 -11.41 4.50
C GLN A 55 -22.96 -12.88 4.06
N LYS A 56 -23.92 -13.69 4.51
CA LYS A 56 -24.02 -15.10 4.09
C LYS A 56 -24.24 -15.22 2.58
N ASN A 57 -25.08 -14.36 2.01
CA ASN A 57 -25.28 -14.31 0.57
C ASN A 57 -24.01 -13.85 -0.17
N GLU A 58 -23.28 -12.83 0.33
CA GLU A 58 -22.00 -12.43 -0.26
C GLU A 58 -20.98 -13.58 -0.25
N LEU A 59 -20.90 -14.34 0.84
CA LEU A 59 -19.98 -15.47 0.94
C LEU A 59 -20.35 -16.58 -0.06
N THR A 60 -21.64 -16.90 -0.15
CA THR A 60 -22.16 -17.93 -1.08
C THR A 60 -21.88 -17.56 -2.54
N LEU A 61 -22.07 -16.29 -2.90
CA LEU A 61 -21.79 -15.77 -4.24
C LEU A 61 -20.30 -15.79 -4.58
N ARG A 62 -19.41 -15.49 -3.61
CA ARG A 62 -17.96 -15.55 -3.81
C ARG A 62 -17.41 -16.96 -4.02
N THR A 63 -18.14 -17.97 -3.53
CA THR A 63 -17.76 -19.38 -3.62
C THR A 63 -18.46 -20.12 -4.75
N SER A 64 -19.32 -19.47 -5.53
CA SER A 64 -20.02 -20.09 -6.64
C SER A 64 -19.36 -19.76 -7.98
N ASP A 65 -19.31 -20.74 -8.90
CA ASP A 65 -18.86 -20.55 -10.28
C ASP A 65 -19.98 -19.91 -11.14
N ASN A 66 -20.65 -18.88 -10.62
CA ASN A 66 -21.79 -18.25 -11.28
C ASN A 66 -21.33 -17.20 -12.31
N PRO A 67 -21.62 -17.37 -13.62
CA PRO A 67 -21.25 -16.39 -14.66
C PRO A 67 -21.98 -15.03 -14.52
N ASN A 68 -23.04 -14.92 -13.71
CA ASN A 68 -23.76 -13.68 -13.42
C ASN A 68 -23.51 -13.12 -11.99
N GLU A 69 -22.35 -13.42 -11.40
CA GLU A 69 -22.01 -13.03 -10.02
C GLU A 69 -22.21 -11.53 -9.72
N ASN A 70 -21.91 -10.65 -10.68
CA ASN A 70 -22.04 -9.20 -10.50
C ASN A 70 -23.51 -8.75 -10.39
N GLY A 71 -24.41 -9.29 -11.21
CA GLY A 71 -25.84 -8.98 -11.14
C GLY A 71 -26.48 -9.46 -9.84
N GLU A 72 -26.06 -10.63 -9.35
CA GLU A 72 -26.55 -11.17 -8.07
C GLU A 72 -26.01 -10.42 -6.86
N LYS A 73 -24.75 -9.94 -6.90
CA LYS A 73 -24.19 -9.04 -5.88
C LYS A 73 -24.94 -7.71 -5.80
N GLU A 74 -25.29 -7.13 -6.94
CA GLU A 74 -26.10 -5.91 -6.99
C GLU A 74 -27.50 -6.15 -6.40
N LEU A 75 -28.13 -7.27 -6.75
CA LEU A 75 -29.44 -7.65 -6.22
C LEU A 75 -29.40 -7.91 -4.71
N ASN A 76 -28.36 -8.57 -4.20
CA ASN A 76 -28.15 -8.79 -2.77
C ASN A 76 -28.00 -7.45 -2.02
N SER A 77 -27.27 -6.50 -2.61
CA SER A 77 -27.10 -5.15 -2.07
C SER A 77 -28.41 -4.36 -2.04
N LYS A 78 -29.22 -4.43 -3.11
CA LYS A 78 -30.55 -3.80 -3.15
C LYS A 78 -31.50 -4.38 -2.11
N ARG A 79 -31.51 -5.72 -1.95
CA ARG A 79 -32.32 -6.41 -0.93
C ARG A 79 -31.93 -5.99 0.47
N TYR A 80 -30.63 -5.97 0.78
CA TYR A 80 -30.13 -5.50 2.08
C TYR A 80 -30.55 -4.06 2.38
N LEU A 81 -30.39 -3.14 1.42
CA LEU A 81 -30.80 -1.75 1.63
C LEU A 81 -32.32 -1.62 1.84
N SER A 82 -33.12 -2.40 1.11
CA SER A 82 -34.57 -2.44 1.30
C SER A 82 -34.95 -2.98 2.69
N GLU A 83 -34.28 -4.02 3.18
CA GLU A 83 -34.51 -4.56 4.53
C GLU A 83 -34.16 -3.55 5.61
N VAL A 84 -33.00 -2.87 5.49
CA VAL A 84 -32.61 -1.80 6.42
C VAL A 84 -33.59 -0.62 6.38
N GLN A 85 -34.07 -0.23 5.19
CA GLN A 85 -35.08 0.81 5.06
C GLN A 85 -36.41 0.42 5.71
N ASN A 86 -36.83 -0.84 5.57
CA ASN A 86 -38.04 -1.34 6.21
C ASN A 86 -37.93 -1.34 7.73
N ILE A 87 -36.74 -1.66 8.27
CA ILE A 87 -36.50 -1.66 9.72
C ILE A 87 -36.46 -0.24 10.29
N LEU A 88 -35.75 0.68 9.63
CA LEU A 88 -35.56 2.05 10.12
C LEU A 88 -36.72 2.98 9.77
N GLY A 89 -37.50 2.66 8.75
CA GLY A 89 -38.37 3.63 8.08
C GLY A 89 -37.56 4.63 7.22
N LYS A 90 -38.26 5.29 6.30
CA LYS A 90 -37.65 6.11 5.25
C LYS A 90 -36.79 7.26 5.79
N GLU A 91 -37.28 8.00 6.77
CA GLU A 91 -36.59 9.20 7.30
C GLU A 91 -35.25 8.86 7.95
N ARG A 92 -35.24 7.87 8.86
CA ARG A 92 -34.00 7.41 9.52
C ARG A 92 -33.06 6.73 8.53
N PHE A 93 -33.59 5.98 7.57
CA PHE A 93 -32.78 5.42 6.49
C PHE A 93 -32.07 6.52 5.68
N ASP A 94 -32.78 7.58 5.31
CA ASP A 94 -32.22 8.69 4.54
C ASP A 94 -31.16 9.46 5.35
N ILE A 95 -31.36 9.67 6.65
CA ILE A 95 -30.35 10.25 7.56
C ILE A 95 -29.08 9.39 7.59
N TRP A 96 -29.23 8.07 7.75
CA TRP A 96 -28.10 7.16 7.69
C TRP A 96 -27.38 7.19 6.33
N ARG A 97 -28.13 7.21 5.21
CA ARG A 97 -27.53 7.31 3.87
C ARG A 97 -26.83 8.65 3.64
N LYS A 98 -27.34 9.73 4.24
CA LYS A 98 -26.73 11.06 4.18
C LYS A 98 -25.46 11.15 5.02
N SER A 99 -25.45 10.58 6.23
CA SER A 99 -24.26 10.58 7.11
C SER A 99 -23.07 9.83 6.49
N LEU A 100 -23.34 8.78 5.70
CA LEU A 100 -22.33 8.09 4.89
C LEU A 100 -21.74 9.00 3.79
N ARG A 101 -22.50 9.98 3.28
CA ARG A 101 -22.06 10.92 2.23
C ARG A 101 -21.38 12.16 2.81
N GLU A 102 -21.84 12.66 3.96
CA GLU A 102 -21.28 13.84 4.62
C GLU A 102 -19.90 13.59 5.23
N LYS A 103 -19.60 12.35 5.67
CA LYS A 103 -18.22 11.92 6.01
C LYS A 103 -17.24 12.02 4.84
N HIS A 104 -17.73 12.09 3.60
CA HIS A 104 -16.89 12.27 2.41
C HIS A 104 -16.74 13.75 1.98
N ASN A 105 -17.48 14.70 2.56
CA ASN A 105 -17.62 16.08 2.02
C ASN A 105 -17.72 17.19 3.10
N SER A 106 -16.80 17.31 4.07
CA SER A 106 -16.84 18.47 5.00
C SER A 106 -15.49 19.20 5.16
N PRO A 107 -15.40 20.48 4.71
CA PRO A 107 -14.31 21.42 4.96
C PRO A 107 -14.65 22.33 6.16
N ASN A 108 -13.73 22.47 7.13
CA ASN A 108 -13.63 23.49 8.21
C ASN A 108 -13.43 22.89 9.62
N ASN A 109 -12.24 23.07 10.19
CA ASN A 109 -12.09 23.58 11.55
C ASN A 109 -10.62 23.92 11.88
N VAL A 110 -10.33 25.22 11.96
CA VAL A 110 -9.09 25.81 12.46
C VAL A 110 -9.29 26.17 13.95
N GLY A 111 -8.29 25.90 14.80
CA GLY A 111 -8.10 26.61 16.07
C GLY A 111 -7.99 25.77 17.34
N GLY A 112 -6.73 25.50 17.74
CA GLY A 112 -6.24 25.58 19.13
C GLY A 112 -6.89 24.76 20.25
N LYS A 113 -6.09 23.81 20.78
CA LYS A 113 -6.23 22.95 21.97
C LYS A 113 -6.79 21.55 21.70
N GLU A 114 -5.83 20.61 21.67
CA GLU A 114 -5.94 19.20 22.02
C GLU A 114 -7.29 18.54 21.70
N ARG A 115 -7.48 18.19 20.43
CA ARG A 115 -8.36 17.07 20.10
C ARG A 115 -7.55 15.79 20.24
N GLU A 116 -7.59 15.22 21.44
CA GLU A 116 -7.51 13.76 21.58
C GLU A 116 -8.74 13.19 20.86
N VAL A 117 -8.62 13.03 19.53
CA VAL A 117 -9.57 12.26 18.74
C VAL A 117 -9.52 10.87 19.36
N LYS A 118 -10.55 10.52 20.16
CA LYS A 118 -10.70 9.18 20.72
C LYS A 118 -10.45 8.17 19.60
N ARG A 119 -9.28 7.54 19.66
CA ARG A 119 -8.82 6.42 18.85
C ARG A 119 -9.89 5.34 18.97
N THR A 120 -10.88 5.36 18.10
CA THR A 120 -11.87 4.28 18.03
C THR A 120 -11.19 3.14 17.32
N ALA A 121 -10.41 2.38 18.10
CA ALA A 121 -9.66 1.23 17.65
C ALA A 121 -10.59 0.32 16.84
N ASN A 122 -10.31 0.20 15.55
CA ASN A 122 -10.79 -0.90 14.75
C ASN A 122 -10.08 -2.15 15.29
N ALA A 123 -10.75 -2.97 16.11
CA ALA A 123 -10.12 -4.14 16.72
C ALA A 123 -9.61 -5.18 15.70
N ALA A 124 -10.07 -5.12 14.44
CA ALA A 124 -9.54 -5.93 13.35
C ALA A 124 -8.34 -5.27 12.65
N TYR A 125 -8.19 -3.94 12.75
CA TYR A 125 -7.11 -3.14 12.18
C TYR A 125 -6.56 -2.17 13.25
N PRO A 126 -5.88 -2.69 14.28
CA PRO A 126 -5.57 -1.95 15.50
C PRO A 126 -4.45 -0.92 15.34
N ILE A 127 -3.76 -0.90 14.19
CA ILE A 127 -2.61 -0.04 13.94
C ILE A 127 -3.09 1.17 13.15
N PHE A 128 -3.24 2.32 13.81
CA PHE A 128 -3.43 3.57 13.08
C PHE A 128 -2.14 3.93 12.35
N VAL A 129 -2.22 4.44 11.12
CA VAL A 129 -1.04 4.73 10.28
C VAL A 129 -0.04 5.67 10.97
N GLU A 130 -0.52 6.63 11.77
CA GLU A 130 0.36 7.54 12.53
C GLU A 130 1.06 6.87 13.73
N ASP A 131 0.65 5.67 14.12
CA ASP A 131 1.33 4.83 15.11
C ASP A 131 2.27 3.78 14.46
N MET A 132 2.26 3.66 13.12
CA MET A 132 3.06 2.69 12.38
C MET A 132 4.48 3.20 12.08
N PHE A 133 5.43 2.95 12.99
CA PHE A 133 6.85 3.23 12.76
C PHE A 133 7.40 2.39 11.59
N ALA A 134 7.36 2.95 10.39
CA ALA A 134 7.78 2.29 9.16
C ALA A 134 8.30 3.30 8.15
N ARG A 135 9.19 2.82 7.30
CA ARG A 135 9.76 3.55 6.16
C ARG A 135 9.39 2.84 4.86
N ASP A 136 9.64 3.55 3.76
CA ASP A 136 9.67 2.97 2.42
C ASP A 136 8.36 2.22 2.05
N PRO A 137 7.18 2.85 2.20
CA PRO A 137 5.90 2.17 1.99
C PRO A 137 5.63 1.92 0.50
N TYR A 138 5.58 0.66 0.11
CA TYR A 138 5.07 0.25 -1.19
C TYR A 138 3.66 -0.33 -1.06
N VAL A 139 2.68 0.31 -1.70
CA VAL A 139 1.27 -0.10 -1.62
C VAL A 139 0.90 -1.01 -2.78
N TYR A 140 0.62 -2.27 -2.48
CA TYR A 140 -0.06 -3.18 -3.40
C TYR A 140 -1.59 -3.06 -3.23
N VAL A 141 -2.28 -2.72 -4.32
CA VAL A 141 -3.75 -2.53 -4.32
C VAL A 141 -4.42 -3.79 -4.86
N ASP A 142 -5.05 -4.56 -3.98
CA ASP A 142 -5.85 -5.72 -4.39
C ASP A 142 -7.32 -5.32 -4.56
N LYS A 143 -7.71 -5.05 -5.80
CA LYS A 143 -9.10 -4.73 -6.16
C LYS A 143 -10.06 -5.90 -5.91
N LYS A 144 -9.59 -7.15 -5.98
CA LYS A 144 -10.44 -8.34 -5.79
C LYS A 144 -10.87 -8.46 -4.34
N SER A 145 -9.92 -8.38 -3.40
CA SER A 145 -10.27 -8.40 -1.97
C SER A 145 -10.72 -7.04 -1.44
N ARG A 146 -10.54 -5.95 -2.20
CA ARG A 146 -10.75 -4.56 -1.78
C ARG A 146 -9.88 -4.16 -0.57
N HIS A 147 -8.59 -4.47 -0.64
CA HIS A 147 -7.63 -4.10 0.39
C HIS A 147 -6.34 -3.54 -0.20
N TYR A 148 -5.64 -2.79 0.63
CA TYR A 148 -4.27 -2.35 0.45
C TYR A 148 -3.35 -3.23 1.26
N TYR A 149 -2.18 -3.51 0.71
CA TYR A 149 -1.15 -4.33 1.34
C TYR A 149 0.19 -3.60 1.28
N MET A 150 0.97 -3.71 2.35
CA MET A 150 2.36 -3.25 2.39
C MET A 150 3.22 -4.36 2.97
N HIS A 151 4.24 -4.77 2.22
CA HIS A 151 5.38 -5.44 2.82
C HIS A 151 6.26 -4.37 3.47
N LEU A 152 6.80 -4.64 4.65
CA LEU A 152 7.66 -3.72 5.40
C LEU A 152 8.81 -4.48 6.07
N ASN A 153 9.90 -3.78 6.33
CA ASN A 153 10.94 -4.28 7.23
C ASN A 153 10.38 -4.38 8.65
N ASP A 154 10.17 -5.60 9.11
CA ASP A 154 9.68 -5.92 10.43
C ASP A 154 10.76 -6.64 11.23
N LYS A 155 11.76 -5.84 11.66
CA LYS A 155 12.87 -6.27 12.51
C LYS A 155 13.75 -7.35 11.85
N GLN A 156 14.35 -7.03 10.70
CA GLN A 156 15.22 -7.95 9.92
C GLN A 156 14.44 -9.15 9.35
N LYS A 157 13.15 -8.96 9.12
CA LYS A 157 12.24 -9.87 8.43
C LYS A 157 11.33 -9.03 7.54
N ILE A 158 10.64 -9.64 6.60
CA ILE A 158 9.60 -8.95 5.84
C ILE A 158 8.24 -9.34 6.41
N GLY A 159 7.54 -8.35 6.96
CA GLY A 159 6.19 -8.48 7.48
C GLY A 159 5.17 -7.93 6.50
N LEU A 160 3.98 -8.52 6.45
CA LEU A 160 2.86 -8.05 5.66
C LEU A 160 1.85 -7.31 6.52
N TYR A 161 1.44 -6.14 6.06
CA TYR A 161 0.40 -5.32 6.64
C TYR A 161 -0.75 -5.16 5.65
N LYS A 162 -1.96 -5.11 6.18
CA LYS A 162 -3.20 -5.02 5.40
C LYS A 162 -4.08 -3.89 5.92
N SER A 163 -4.75 -3.18 5.02
CA SER A 163 -5.70 -2.12 5.36
C SER A 163 -6.87 -2.07 4.37
N PRO A 164 -8.09 -1.72 4.82
CA PRO A 164 -9.20 -1.44 3.92
C PRO A 164 -9.24 0.02 3.44
N ASP A 165 -8.50 0.93 4.07
CA ASP A 165 -8.72 2.38 3.96
C ASP A 165 -7.44 3.24 3.95
N LEU A 166 -6.24 2.63 4.01
CA LEU A 166 -4.92 3.26 4.17
C LEU A 166 -4.70 3.95 5.52
N VAL A 167 -5.70 3.96 6.39
CA VAL A 167 -5.68 4.69 7.67
C VAL A 167 -5.50 3.73 8.84
N ASN A 168 -6.25 2.63 8.83
CA ASN A 168 -6.23 1.60 9.86
C ASN A 168 -5.65 0.31 9.27
N TRP A 169 -4.64 -0.23 9.92
CA TRP A 169 -3.86 -1.36 9.45
C TRP A 169 -3.87 -2.50 10.46
N VAL A 170 -3.64 -3.72 9.95
CA VAL A 170 -3.36 -4.90 10.75
C VAL A 170 -2.07 -5.52 10.24
N ARG A 171 -1.23 -5.99 11.16
CA ARG A 171 -0.12 -6.87 10.81
C ARG A 171 -0.69 -8.27 10.56
N VAL A 172 -0.49 -8.81 9.36
CA VAL A 172 -0.98 -10.13 8.96
C VAL A 172 -0.04 -11.20 9.50
N GLU A 173 1.18 -11.27 8.94
CA GLU A 173 2.18 -12.26 9.31
C GLU A 173 3.59 -11.85 8.86
N THR A 174 4.58 -12.67 9.22
CA THR A 174 5.91 -12.60 8.61
C THR A 174 5.88 -13.39 7.31
N THR A 175 6.16 -12.76 6.18
CA THR A 175 6.08 -13.41 4.86
C THR A 175 7.44 -13.85 4.32
N PHE A 176 8.53 -13.27 4.82
CA PHE A 176 9.89 -13.76 4.56
C PHE A 176 10.77 -13.68 5.81
N GLU A 177 11.41 -14.79 6.12
CA GLU A 177 12.52 -14.91 7.05
C GLU A 177 13.65 -15.60 6.30
N ALA A 178 14.85 -15.01 6.35
CA ALA A 178 15.98 -15.52 5.59
C ALA A 178 16.34 -16.93 6.07
N PRO A 179 16.41 -17.94 5.17
CA PRO A 179 16.98 -19.22 5.53
C PRO A 179 18.47 -19.06 5.86
N HIS A 180 19.04 -20.01 6.61
CA HIS A 180 20.42 -19.91 7.11
C HIS A 180 21.47 -19.74 5.99
N ASP A 181 21.21 -20.31 4.82
CA ASP A 181 22.08 -20.25 3.65
C ASP A 181 21.80 -19.03 2.75
N PHE A 182 20.86 -18.15 3.10
CA PHE A 182 20.58 -16.96 2.31
C PHE A 182 21.76 -15.98 2.35
N TRP A 183 22.16 -15.49 1.18
CA TRP A 183 23.34 -14.62 1.05
C TRP A 183 23.22 -13.32 1.87
N GLY A 184 22.02 -12.76 1.99
CA GLY A 184 21.76 -11.45 2.60
C GLY A 184 21.31 -11.59 4.05
N THR A 185 22.21 -11.33 5.01
CA THR A 185 21.97 -11.58 6.44
C THR A 185 21.46 -10.36 7.21
N LYS A 186 21.47 -9.18 6.58
CA LYS A 186 21.10 -7.89 7.19
C LYS A 186 20.25 -7.00 6.27
N ASP A 187 19.85 -5.88 6.84
CA ASP A 187 19.09 -4.77 6.26
C ASP A 187 17.61 -5.07 6.05
N PHE A 188 17.22 -5.90 5.07
CA PHE A 188 15.82 -6.17 4.71
C PHE A 188 15.05 -4.87 4.36
N TRP A 189 15.69 -3.96 3.61
CA TRP A 189 15.16 -2.62 3.33
C TRP A 189 14.24 -2.59 2.12
N ALA A 190 13.31 -1.62 2.12
CA ALA A 190 12.46 -1.20 1.00
C ALA A 190 11.84 -2.37 0.18
N PRO A 191 10.96 -3.18 0.80
CA PRO A 191 10.31 -4.28 0.09
C PRO A 191 9.17 -3.78 -0.82
N ASP A 192 9.34 -3.92 -2.13
CA ASP A 192 8.34 -3.59 -3.14
C ASP A 192 7.61 -4.83 -3.64
N THR A 193 6.29 -4.76 -3.82
CA THR A 193 5.45 -5.93 -4.14
C THR A 193 4.85 -5.86 -5.54
N TYR A 194 5.06 -6.91 -6.33
CA TYR A 194 4.60 -7.01 -7.71
C TYR A 194 3.83 -8.30 -7.95
N TYR A 195 2.78 -8.23 -8.78
CA TYR A 195 2.16 -9.42 -9.37
C TYR A 195 2.59 -9.51 -10.83
N TYR A 196 3.24 -10.61 -11.19
CA TYR A 196 3.82 -10.80 -12.52
C TYR A 196 3.75 -12.28 -12.89
N LYS A 197 3.25 -12.61 -14.08
CA LYS A 197 3.12 -14.01 -14.59
C LYS A 197 2.61 -15.00 -13.52
N ASP A 198 1.43 -14.70 -12.99
CA ASP A 198 0.69 -15.52 -12.02
C ASP A 198 1.34 -15.74 -10.66
N LYS A 199 2.35 -14.94 -10.31
CA LYS A 199 3.06 -15.01 -9.03
C LYS A 199 3.25 -13.64 -8.42
N TYR A 200 3.50 -13.65 -7.11
CA TYR A 200 3.87 -12.47 -6.36
C TYR A 200 5.38 -12.43 -6.17
N TYR A 201 5.97 -11.25 -6.37
CA TYR A 201 7.38 -10.98 -6.14
C TYR A 201 7.53 -9.87 -5.13
N VAL A 202 8.48 -10.03 -4.22
CA VAL A 202 8.94 -8.95 -3.34
C VAL A 202 10.39 -8.66 -3.66
N PHE A 203 10.68 -7.44 -4.09
CA PHE A 203 12.05 -6.96 -4.29
C PHE A 203 12.46 -6.22 -3.04
N ALA A 204 13.56 -6.63 -2.41
CA ALA A 204 14.06 -6.01 -1.19
C ALA A 204 15.58 -5.96 -1.18
N SER A 205 16.13 -4.96 -0.49
CA SER A 205 17.57 -4.77 -0.35
C SER A 205 18.12 -5.47 0.88
N PHE A 206 19.19 -6.24 0.67
CA PHE A 206 19.88 -6.97 1.72
C PHE A 206 21.36 -6.62 1.73
N SER A 207 22.02 -6.84 2.86
CA SER A 207 23.47 -6.80 2.93
C SER A 207 24.02 -8.00 3.69
N ASN A 208 25.30 -8.26 3.45
CA ASN A 208 26.07 -9.23 4.19
C ASN A 208 27.34 -8.56 4.73
N PRO A 209 27.43 -8.30 6.05
CA PRO A 209 28.61 -7.68 6.64
C PRO A 209 29.90 -8.51 6.52
N GLU A 210 29.79 -9.85 6.42
CA GLU A 210 30.95 -10.74 6.34
C GLU A 210 31.61 -10.69 4.96
N THR A 211 30.80 -10.65 3.90
CA THR A 211 31.31 -10.54 2.51
C THR A 211 31.41 -9.10 2.02
N GLY A 212 30.78 -8.15 2.73
CA GLY A 212 30.65 -6.76 2.31
C GLY A 212 29.59 -6.53 1.23
N MET A 213 28.92 -7.56 0.72
CA MET A 213 27.92 -7.43 -0.34
C MET A 213 26.71 -6.60 0.11
N LYS A 214 26.14 -5.82 -0.82
CA LYS A 214 24.88 -5.11 -0.62
C LYS A 214 24.15 -4.96 -1.95
N GLY A 215 22.90 -5.41 -2.02
CA GLY A 215 22.16 -5.46 -3.28
C GLY A 215 20.69 -5.81 -3.07
N THR A 216 19.89 -5.67 -4.14
CA THR A 216 18.49 -6.09 -4.13
C THR A 216 18.37 -7.55 -4.56
N SER A 217 17.46 -8.31 -3.98
CA SER A 217 17.04 -9.62 -4.46
C SER A 217 15.54 -9.68 -4.69
N ALA A 218 15.13 -10.50 -5.65
CA ALA A 218 13.74 -10.86 -5.83
C ALA A 218 13.40 -12.10 -4.99
N LEU A 219 12.33 -12.01 -4.22
CA LEU A 219 11.69 -13.11 -3.54
C LEU A 219 10.40 -13.46 -4.28
N VAL A 220 9.98 -14.72 -4.26
CA VAL A 220 8.80 -15.19 -5.02
C VAL A 220 7.86 -16.02 -4.15
N SER A 221 6.56 -15.85 -4.37
CA SER A 221 5.48 -16.63 -3.77
C SER A 221 4.35 -16.86 -4.77
N LYS A 222 3.55 -17.91 -4.55
CA LYS A 222 2.28 -18.10 -5.25
C LYS A 222 1.16 -17.20 -4.69
N TRP A 223 1.28 -16.79 -3.43
CA TRP A 223 0.26 -16.05 -2.69
C TRP A 223 0.84 -14.73 -2.18
N LEU A 224 0.02 -13.67 -2.15
CA LEU A 224 0.42 -12.35 -1.66
C LEU A 224 0.90 -12.42 -0.20
N GLU A 225 0.21 -13.22 0.62
CA GLU A 225 0.51 -13.51 2.01
C GLU A 225 1.75 -14.40 2.22
N GLY A 226 2.38 -14.88 1.14
CA GLY A 226 3.58 -15.72 1.23
C GLY A 226 3.26 -17.21 1.47
N PRO A 227 4.22 -17.96 2.04
CA PRO A 227 5.58 -17.55 2.35
C PRO A 227 6.40 -17.29 1.08
N TYR A 228 7.26 -16.27 1.11
CA TYR A 228 8.19 -15.98 0.03
C TYR A 228 9.48 -16.77 0.21
N LYS A 229 10.13 -17.07 -0.92
CA LYS A 229 11.45 -17.70 -0.97
C LYS A 229 12.35 -16.92 -1.92
N PRO A 230 13.68 -16.96 -1.76
CA PRO A 230 14.59 -16.36 -2.73
C PRO A 230 14.31 -16.93 -4.12
N LEU A 231 14.13 -16.05 -5.12
CA LEU A 231 14.02 -16.49 -6.51
C LEU A 231 15.34 -17.10 -6.99
N VAL A 232 16.45 -16.44 -6.62
CA VAL A 232 17.83 -16.91 -6.73
C VAL A 232 18.54 -16.49 -5.44
N ASN A 233 19.45 -17.31 -4.92
CA ASN A 233 20.19 -17.02 -3.69
C ASN A 233 21.42 -16.12 -3.93
N LYS A 234 21.20 -14.95 -4.56
CA LYS A 234 22.19 -13.90 -4.81
C LYS A 234 21.47 -12.60 -5.17
N PRO A 235 22.10 -11.41 -5.09
CA PRO A 235 21.47 -10.19 -5.55
C PRO A 235 21.19 -10.24 -7.07
N ILE A 236 20.08 -9.63 -7.48
CA ILE A 236 19.76 -9.40 -8.90
C ILE A 236 20.51 -8.18 -9.45
N THR A 237 20.92 -7.26 -8.58
CA THR A 237 21.87 -6.18 -8.88
C THR A 237 23.30 -6.73 -9.01
N PRO A 238 24.22 -6.04 -9.70
CA PRO A 238 25.62 -6.46 -9.82
C PRO A 238 26.27 -6.75 -8.44
N GLU A 239 26.90 -7.92 -8.31
CA GLU A 239 27.42 -8.44 -7.02
C GLU A 239 28.57 -7.61 -6.46
N ASP A 240 29.41 -7.04 -7.33
CA ASP A 240 30.57 -6.23 -6.97
C ASP A 240 30.22 -4.77 -6.66
N TRP A 241 28.95 -4.38 -6.78
CA TRP A 241 28.49 -3.02 -6.52
C TRP A 241 27.73 -2.97 -5.19
N ARG A 242 27.78 -1.81 -4.52
CA ARG A 242 26.92 -1.56 -3.36
C ARG A 242 25.60 -0.96 -3.84
N CYS A 243 24.62 -1.82 -4.08
CA CYS A 243 23.33 -1.45 -4.65
C CYS A 243 22.17 -1.53 -3.64
N LEU A 244 21.08 -0.82 -3.92
CA LEU A 244 19.86 -0.80 -3.13
C LEU A 244 18.65 -0.34 -3.96
N ASP A 245 17.46 -0.45 -3.36
CA ASP A 245 16.16 0.02 -3.86
C ASP A 245 15.83 -0.45 -5.28
N GLY A 246 15.92 -1.77 -5.51
CA GLY A 246 15.59 -2.36 -6.80
C GLY A 246 14.08 -2.39 -7.06
N LEU A 247 13.64 -1.68 -8.09
CA LEU A 247 12.26 -1.62 -8.59
C LEU A 247 12.10 -2.50 -9.84
N LEU A 248 11.00 -3.26 -9.93
CA LEU A 248 10.59 -3.94 -11.16
C LEU A 248 9.72 -3.02 -12.01
N TYR A 249 10.11 -2.79 -13.26
CA TYR A 249 9.30 -2.11 -14.27
C TYR A 249 9.14 -3.03 -15.49
N VAL A 250 7.92 -3.23 -15.96
CA VAL A 250 7.64 -3.96 -17.20
C VAL A 250 7.19 -2.96 -18.24
N ASP A 251 7.91 -2.88 -19.36
CA ASP A 251 7.59 -1.92 -20.42
C ASP A 251 6.45 -2.38 -21.33
N GLU A 252 6.07 -1.51 -22.27
CA GLU A 252 4.98 -1.75 -23.24
C GLU A 252 5.21 -2.97 -24.17
N THR A 253 6.42 -3.54 -24.17
CA THR A 253 6.80 -4.73 -24.96
C THR A 253 6.88 -5.99 -24.11
N ASP A 254 6.35 -5.96 -22.88
CA ASP A 254 6.43 -7.02 -21.88
C ASP A 254 7.87 -7.36 -21.43
N GLN A 255 8.83 -6.46 -21.68
CA GLN A 255 10.21 -6.64 -21.24
C GLN A 255 10.35 -6.16 -19.79
N PRO A 256 10.75 -7.05 -18.85
CA PRO A 256 11.02 -6.64 -17.48
C PRO A 256 12.39 -5.95 -17.37
N TRP A 257 12.42 -4.90 -16.56
CA TRP A 257 13.57 -4.10 -16.20
C TRP A 257 13.69 -4.02 -14.69
N LEU A 258 14.93 -4.07 -14.22
CA LEU A 258 15.32 -3.68 -12.87
C LEU A 258 15.81 -2.24 -12.91
N LEU A 259 15.20 -1.35 -12.14
CA LEU A 259 15.81 -0.06 -11.81
C LEU A 259 16.42 -0.16 -10.41
N PHE A 260 17.58 0.43 -10.17
CA PHE A 260 18.23 0.35 -8.87
C PHE A 260 19.22 1.50 -8.63
N CYS A 261 19.58 1.70 -7.37
CA CYS A 261 20.58 2.69 -6.97
C CYS A 261 21.96 2.05 -6.74
N GLN A 262 23.03 2.77 -7.09
CA GLN A 262 24.40 2.50 -6.62
C GLN A 262 24.77 3.56 -5.57
N ALA A 263 25.14 3.10 -4.36
CA ALA A 263 25.33 3.98 -3.22
C ALA A 263 26.49 4.97 -3.43
N PHE A 264 26.28 6.23 -3.06
CA PHE A 264 27.21 7.34 -3.30
C PHE A 264 28.61 7.11 -2.71
N HIS A 265 28.69 6.42 -1.58
CA HIS A 265 29.96 6.15 -0.89
C HIS A 265 30.74 4.97 -1.51
N SER A 266 30.20 4.35 -2.56
CA SER A 266 30.84 3.27 -3.33
C SER A 266 31.32 3.72 -4.71
N VAL A 267 31.15 5.00 -5.03
CA VAL A 267 31.46 5.53 -6.36
C VAL A 267 32.50 6.65 -6.29
N PRO A 268 33.41 6.78 -7.30
CA PRO A 268 34.57 7.67 -7.18
C PRO A 268 34.26 9.15 -7.01
N ASP A 269 33.16 9.63 -7.60
CA ASP A 269 32.75 11.05 -7.57
C ASP A 269 31.79 11.38 -6.42
N GLY A 270 31.48 10.42 -5.56
CA GLY A 270 30.56 10.62 -4.44
C GLY A 270 29.13 10.95 -4.87
N SER A 271 28.76 10.73 -6.13
CA SER A 271 27.41 11.02 -6.63
C SER A 271 26.69 9.72 -6.92
N GLY A 272 25.72 9.38 -6.05
CA GLY A 272 24.87 8.20 -6.20
C GLY A 272 24.24 8.15 -7.59
N ARG A 273 23.94 6.94 -8.05
CA ARG A 273 23.54 6.69 -9.43
C ARG A 273 22.29 5.85 -9.49
N ILE A 274 21.41 6.16 -10.43
CA ILE A 274 20.26 5.31 -10.76
C ILE A 274 20.55 4.63 -12.09
N TYR A 275 20.39 3.31 -12.10
CA TYR A 275 20.58 2.46 -13.27
C TYR A 275 19.26 1.80 -13.66
N ALA A 276 19.16 1.38 -14.93
CA ALA A 276 18.21 0.38 -15.38
C ALA A 276 18.95 -0.80 -16.01
N GLN A 277 18.39 -1.99 -15.92
CA GLN A 277 18.97 -3.20 -16.50
C GLN A 277 17.86 -4.16 -16.91
N LYS A 278 17.93 -4.70 -18.13
CA LYS A 278 16.96 -5.70 -18.58
C LYS A 278 17.10 -6.98 -17.76
N LEU A 279 15.97 -7.58 -17.42
CA LEU A 279 15.88 -8.89 -16.81
C LEU A 279 15.39 -9.93 -17.82
N SER A 280 15.72 -11.20 -17.56
CA SER A 280 15.07 -12.32 -18.22
C SER A 280 13.58 -12.33 -17.88
N SER A 281 12.77 -12.91 -18.76
CA SER A 281 11.31 -12.90 -18.58
C SER A 281 10.82 -13.68 -17.34
N ASP A 282 11.69 -14.48 -16.72
CA ASP A 282 11.48 -15.20 -15.45
C ASP A 282 12.10 -14.48 -14.23
N LEU A 283 12.65 -13.28 -14.43
CA LEU A 283 13.25 -12.37 -13.46
C LEU A 283 14.50 -12.90 -12.74
N LYS A 284 15.06 -14.04 -13.17
CA LYS A 284 16.19 -14.68 -12.48
C LYS A 284 17.55 -14.07 -12.78
N THR A 285 17.70 -13.47 -13.95
CA THR A 285 19.00 -13.01 -14.44
C THR A 285 18.87 -11.66 -15.12
N ALA A 286 19.84 -10.78 -14.90
CA ALA A 286 20.04 -9.66 -15.80
C ALA A 286 20.58 -10.17 -17.15
N ILE A 287 20.10 -9.60 -18.26
CA ILE A 287 20.43 -10.09 -19.61
C ILE A 287 21.33 -9.14 -20.41
N GLU A 288 21.63 -7.96 -19.87
CA GLU A 288 22.51 -6.93 -20.46
C GLU A 288 23.22 -6.15 -19.35
N GLU A 289 24.24 -5.36 -19.68
CA GLU A 289 24.90 -4.45 -18.73
C GLU A 289 23.95 -3.35 -18.25
N PRO A 290 24.09 -2.85 -17.00
CA PRO A 290 23.28 -1.74 -16.51
C PRO A 290 23.52 -0.45 -17.32
N ILE A 291 22.43 0.21 -17.74
CA ILE A 291 22.48 1.55 -18.32
C ILE A 291 22.37 2.59 -17.21
N LEU A 292 23.29 3.55 -17.19
CA LEU A 292 23.22 4.69 -16.27
C LEU A 292 22.09 5.62 -16.73
N LEU A 293 21.10 5.86 -15.87
CA LEU A 293 20.03 6.81 -16.16
C LEU A 293 20.49 8.24 -15.88
N PHE A 294 21.01 8.46 -14.67
CA PHE A 294 21.61 9.73 -14.24
C PHE A 294 22.32 9.57 -12.88
N LYS A 295 23.08 10.60 -12.51
CA LYS A 295 23.68 10.79 -11.17
C LYS A 295 22.87 11.80 -10.37
N ALA A 296 22.83 11.66 -9.04
CA ALA A 296 22.10 12.58 -8.18
C ALA A 296 22.54 14.04 -8.32
N SER A 297 23.84 14.28 -8.57
CA SER A 297 24.41 15.62 -8.77
C SER A 297 23.86 16.36 -10.00
N GLU A 298 23.17 15.67 -10.91
CA GLU A 298 22.55 16.30 -12.08
C GLU A 298 21.27 17.07 -11.70
N ALA A 299 20.68 16.80 -10.54
CA ALA A 299 19.51 17.53 -10.08
C ALA A 299 19.89 18.86 -9.41
N PRO A 300 19.31 19.99 -9.84
CA PRO A 300 19.69 21.31 -9.36
C PRO A 300 19.32 21.53 -7.88
N TRP A 301 18.36 20.78 -7.36
CA TRP A 301 17.93 20.83 -5.96
C TRP A 301 18.72 19.89 -5.03
N ALA A 302 19.47 18.92 -5.56
CA ALA A 302 20.17 17.93 -4.76
C ALA A 302 21.36 18.53 -3.99
N GLY A 303 21.50 18.13 -2.73
CA GLY A 303 22.57 18.48 -1.81
C GLY A 303 23.34 17.26 -1.33
N THR A 304 24.50 17.50 -0.73
CA THR A 304 25.35 16.42 -0.19
C THR A 304 25.05 16.15 1.28
N ILE A 305 25.15 14.90 1.70
CA ILE A 305 25.27 14.50 3.11
C ILE A 305 26.66 13.95 3.40
N THR A 306 26.99 13.77 4.68
CA THR A 306 28.19 13.03 5.12
C THR A 306 27.79 11.76 5.84
N HIS A 307 28.29 10.62 5.38
CA HIS A 307 28.11 9.30 6.01
C HIS A 307 29.47 8.63 6.15
N ASN A 308 29.83 8.21 7.38
CA ASN A 308 31.12 7.57 7.70
C ASN A 308 32.34 8.32 7.11
N GLY A 309 32.33 9.65 7.20
CA GLY A 309 33.41 10.51 6.68
C GLY A 309 33.38 10.75 5.17
N ILE A 310 32.49 10.09 4.42
CA ILE A 310 32.35 10.27 2.97
C ILE A 310 31.21 11.25 2.71
N ARG A 311 31.50 12.32 1.97
CA ARG A 311 30.54 13.34 1.56
C ARG A 311 30.05 13.06 0.14
N GLY A 312 28.74 13.10 -0.09
CA GLY A 312 28.20 12.87 -1.42
C GLY A 312 26.69 13.01 -1.56
N TYR A 313 26.19 12.80 -2.77
CA TYR A 313 24.78 12.94 -3.16
C TYR A 313 24.08 11.58 -3.13
N VAL A 314 22.97 11.48 -2.40
CA VAL A 314 22.21 10.23 -2.25
C VAL A 314 21.31 9.98 -3.46
N THR A 315 21.10 8.72 -3.82
CA THR A 315 20.03 8.25 -4.72
C THR A 315 19.28 7.13 -4.03
N ASP A 316 17.98 7.28 -3.84
CA ASP A 316 17.08 6.27 -3.27
C ASP A 316 15.78 6.17 -4.09
N SER A 317 15.10 5.03 -3.99
CA SER A 317 13.71 4.82 -4.43
C SER A 317 13.38 5.24 -5.87
N PRO A 318 14.04 4.70 -6.91
CA PRO A 318 13.59 4.92 -8.27
C PRO A 318 12.18 4.34 -8.45
N PHE A 319 11.23 5.13 -8.94
CA PHE A 319 9.87 4.70 -9.25
C PHE A 319 9.41 5.27 -10.59
N ILE A 320 9.03 4.40 -11.52
CA ILE A 320 8.58 4.79 -12.85
C ILE A 320 7.09 5.09 -12.87
N TYR A 321 6.71 6.19 -13.51
CA TYR A 321 5.33 6.56 -13.74
C TYR A 321 5.14 7.09 -15.15
N ARG A 322 4.18 6.54 -15.90
CA ARG A 322 3.75 7.11 -17.18
C ARG A 322 2.65 8.14 -16.92
N ALA A 323 2.95 9.39 -17.20
CA ALA A 323 1.99 10.49 -17.02
C ALA A 323 0.86 10.44 -18.04
N ARG A 324 -0.23 11.17 -17.76
CA ARG A 324 -1.43 11.25 -18.62
C ARG A 324 -1.14 11.75 -20.03
N ASN A 325 -0.09 12.54 -20.20
CA ASN A 325 0.37 13.04 -21.49
C ASN A 325 1.28 12.06 -22.25
N GLY A 326 1.55 10.88 -21.68
CA GLY A 326 2.41 9.84 -22.23
C GLY A 326 3.88 9.92 -21.81
N GLU A 327 4.32 11.00 -21.16
CA GLU A 327 5.70 11.14 -20.69
C GLU A 327 6.07 10.05 -19.69
N LEU A 328 7.32 9.57 -19.78
CA LEU A 328 7.88 8.65 -18.80
C LEU A 328 8.62 9.46 -17.73
N LEU A 329 8.08 9.44 -16.52
CA LEU A 329 8.62 10.10 -15.34
C LEU A 329 9.31 9.08 -14.45
N LEU A 330 10.36 9.51 -13.76
CA LEU A 330 11.04 8.76 -12.72
C LEU A 330 11.02 9.60 -11.44
N LEU A 331 10.30 9.12 -10.43
CA LEU A 331 10.39 9.63 -9.07
C LEU A 331 11.61 9.01 -8.40
N TRP A 332 12.30 9.78 -7.60
CA TRP A 332 13.43 9.32 -6.80
C TRP A 332 13.63 10.21 -5.60
N SER A 333 14.41 9.78 -4.62
CA SER A 333 14.68 10.57 -3.42
C SER A 333 16.15 10.86 -3.19
N SER A 334 16.38 12.03 -2.60
CA SER A 334 17.70 12.48 -2.15
C SER A 334 17.53 13.53 -1.04
N PHE A 335 18.62 14.16 -0.64
CA PHE A 335 18.61 15.29 0.27
C PHE A 335 18.68 16.59 -0.52
N ALA A 336 17.82 17.55 -0.21
CA ALA A 336 17.84 18.87 -0.81
C ALA A 336 19.07 19.69 -0.35
N LYS A 337 19.37 20.75 -1.09
CA LYS A 337 20.24 21.85 -0.63
C LYS A 337 19.64 22.52 0.63
N ALA A 338 20.44 23.32 1.32
CA ALA A 338 20.10 23.82 2.65
C ALA A 338 18.70 24.49 2.72
N PRO A 339 17.84 24.11 3.70
CA PRO A 339 18.09 23.12 4.75
C PRO A 339 18.08 21.68 4.22
N SER A 340 19.09 20.87 4.58
CA SER A 340 19.20 19.49 4.08
C SER A 340 18.06 18.62 4.63
N ARG A 341 17.05 18.40 3.79
CA ARG A 341 15.84 17.61 4.06
C ARG A 341 15.70 16.54 3.01
N TYR A 342 15.17 15.39 3.40
CA TYR A 342 14.86 14.32 2.45
C TYR A 342 13.65 14.75 1.63
N VAL A 343 13.73 14.56 0.31
CA VAL A 343 12.73 15.03 -0.66
C VAL A 343 12.54 14.02 -1.79
N ILE A 344 11.47 14.22 -2.55
CA ILE A 344 11.10 13.47 -3.74
C ILE A 344 11.38 14.36 -4.95
N GLY A 345 12.29 13.92 -5.82
CA GLY A 345 12.53 14.53 -7.12
C GLY A 345 11.75 13.84 -8.23
N VAL A 346 11.66 14.52 -9.38
CA VAL A 346 11.13 13.96 -10.63
C VAL A 346 12.15 14.20 -11.74
N ALA A 347 12.45 13.16 -12.50
CA ALA A 347 13.19 13.23 -13.75
C ALA A 347 12.30 12.80 -14.93
N ARG A 348 12.53 13.40 -16.10
CA ARG A 348 11.73 13.20 -17.32
C ARG A 348 12.57 12.55 -18.40
N SER A 349 12.09 11.45 -18.98
CA SER A 349 12.74 10.88 -20.15
C SER A 349 12.45 11.72 -21.40
N SER A 350 13.51 12.17 -22.06
CA SER A 350 13.46 12.94 -23.31
C SER A 350 12.83 12.22 -24.50
N ASN A 351 12.71 10.89 -24.46
CA ASN A 351 12.14 10.08 -25.56
C ASN A 351 10.99 9.16 -25.10
N GLY A 352 10.55 9.26 -23.83
CA GLY A 352 9.52 8.40 -23.26
C GLY A 352 9.94 6.95 -22.99
N LYS A 353 11.25 6.64 -23.04
CA LYS A 353 11.84 5.32 -22.80
C LYS A 353 12.97 5.38 -21.76
N LEU A 354 13.38 4.24 -21.22
CA LEU A 354 14.43 4.18 -20.19
C LEU A 354 15.82 4.59 -20.71
N ASP A 355 16.09 4.38 -22.01
CA ASP A 355 17.34 4.72 -22.68
C ASP A 355 17.44 6.19 -23.11
N GLY A 356 16.39 6.98 -22.86
CA GLY A 356 16.40 8.42 -23.07
C GLY A 356 17.33 9.15 -22.10
N LYS A 357 17.68 10.40 -22.46
CA LYS A 357 18.28 11.31 -21.49
C LYS A 357 17.24 11.67 -20.43
N TRP A 358 17.65 11.67 -19.17
CA TRP A 358 16.81 12.01 -18.03
C TRP A 358 17.02 13.47 -17.61
N ILE A 359 15.98 14.28 -17.74
CA ILE A 359 16.01 15.72 -17.45
C ILE A 359 15.37 15.94 -16.08
N GLN A 360 16.13 16.48 -15.14
CA GLN A 360 15.67 16.70 -13.77
C GLN A 360 14.75 17.92 -13.69
N ASP A 361 13.63 17.80 -12.97
CA ASP A 361 12.82 18.96 -12.61
C ASP A 361 13.61 19.91 -11.69
N GLU A 362 13.39 21.21 -11.84
CA GLU A 362 14.14 22.23 -11.11
C GLU A 362 13.94 22.18 -9.60
N LYS A 363 12.78 21.69 -9.16
CA LYS A 363 12.36 21.65 -7.76
C LYS A 363 11.85 20.26 -7.38
N PRO A 364 11.99 19.85 -6.11
CA PRO A 364 11.35 18.64 -5.62
C PRO A 364 9.81 18.71 -5.70
N LEU A 365 9.18 17.53 -5.71
CA LEU A 365 7.73 17.33 -5.76
C LEU A 365 7.05 17.63 -4.42
N ASN A 366 7.62 17.17 -3.29
CA ASN A 366 7.15 17.55 -1.97
C ASN A 366 7.85 18.82 -1.48
N THR A 367 7.25 19.47 -0.48
CA THR A 367 7.92 20.55 0.23
C THR A 367 8.96 19.96 1.17
N GLU A 368 10.14 20.59 1.29
CA GLU A 368 11.20 20.17 2.23
C GLU A 368 10.76 20.15 3.70
N VAL A 369 9.57 20.69 4.00
CA VAL A 369 9.03 20.89 5.35
C VAL A 369 8.77 19.56 6.06
N ASP A 370 8.17 18.58 5.36
CA ASP A 370 7.86 17.28 5.96
C ASP A 370 9.10 16.37 6.06
N GLY A 371 10.12 16.62 5.24
CA GLY A 371 11.34 15.82 5.17
C GLY A 371 11.06 14.37 4.78
N GLY A 372 10.09 14.13 3.90
CA GLY A 372 9.69 12.81 3.43
C GLY A 372 10.24 12.42 2.07
N GLY A 373 10.24 11.12 1.80
CA GLY A 373 10.68 10.55 0.53
C GLY A 373 10.51 9.03 0.47
N HIS A 374 11.22 8.40 -0.47
CA HIS A 374 11.02 7.01 -0.86
C HIS A 374 9.58 6.79 -1.34
N ALA A 375 9.26 7.37 -2.49
CA ALA A 375 7.89 7.52 -2.95
C ALA A 375 7.52 6.55 -4.07
N MET A 376 6.27 6.11 -4.04
CA MET A 376 5.64 5.36 -5.12
C MET A 376 4.25 5.92 -5.43
N ILE A 377 3.80 5.74 -6.67
CA ILE A 377 2.48 6.18 -7.14
C ILE A 377 1.60 4.94 -7.33
N PHE A 378 0.33 5.05 -6.94
CA PHE A 378 -0.64 3.98 -7.15
C PHE A 378 -2.04 4.54 -7.44
N THR A 379 -2.89 3.72 -8.04
CA THR A 379 -4.32 4.01 -8.19
C THR A 379 -5.08 3.28 -7.10
N ASP A 380 -5.86 4.02 -6.30
CA ASP A 380 -6.56 3.44 -5.16
C ASP A 380 -7.82 2.64 -5.54
N LEU A 381 -8.52 2.10 -4.53
CA LEU A 381 -9.72 1.29 -4.75
C LEU A 381 -10.90 2.05 -5.38
N ASN A 382 -10.82 3.38 -5.49
CA ASN A 382 -11.82 4.25 -6.12
C ASN A 382 -11.31 4.85 -7.44
N ASP A 383 -10.26 4.28 -8.03
CA ASP A 383 -9.65 4.72 -9.29
C ASP A 383 -9.08 6.14 -9.24
N GLN A 384 -8.65 6.57 -8.06
CA GLN A 384 -8.05 7.87 -7.85
C GLN A 384 -6.53 7.74 -7.63
N LEU A 385 -5.76 8.68 -8.21
CA LEU A 385 -4.31 8.68 -8.18
C LEU A 385 -3.79 9.10 -6.79
N ARG A 386 -2.84 8.32 -6.27
CA ARG A 386 -2.23 8.49 -4.96
C ARG A 386 -0.72 8.47 -5.04
N ILE A 387 -0.09 9.07 -4.04
CA ILE A 387 1.33 8.89 -3.74
C ILE A 387 1.46 8.33 -2.32
N ALA A 388 2.31 7.32 -2.15
CA ALA A 388 2.77 6.83 -0.86
C ALA A 388 4.24 7.18 -0.68
N TYR A 389 4.62 7.65 0.51
CA TYR A 389 6.00 7.86 0.92
C TYR A 389 6.09 7.88 2.43
N HIS A 390 7.28 7.94 3.03
CA HIS A 390 7.40 8.07 4.48
C HIS A 390 7.81 9.49 4.88
N ALA A 391 7.29 9.98 6.00
CA ALA A 391 7.73 11.25 6.58
C ALA A 391 7.55 11.30 8.10
N PRO A 392 8.39 12.04 8.84
CA PRO A 392 9.68 12.59 8.39
C PRO A 392 10.72 11.46 8.18
N ASN A 393 11.90 11.78 7.64
CA ASN A 393 12.96 10.78 7.38
C ASN A 393 13.53 10.09 8.65
N LYS A 394 13.25 10.61 9.86
CA LYS A 394 13.56 9.95 11.13
C LYS A 394 12.27 9.71 11.90
N ASN A 395 12.14 8.59 12.60
CA ASN A 395 10.89 8.18 13.25
C ASN A 395 9.69 8.19 12.28
N ALA A 396 9.92 7.70 11.07
CA ALA A 396 9.02 7.85 9.94
C ALA A 396 7.68 7.13 10.13
N ARG A 397 6.66 7.64 9.44
CA ARG A 397 5.37 7.00 9.22
C ARG A 397 5.07 6.92 7.74
N PRO A 398 4.37 5.88 7.26
CA PRO A 398 3.74 5.92 5.95
C PRO A 398 2.80 7.13 5.85
N LYS A 399 2.82 7.79 4.70
CA LYS A 399 1.95 8.91 4.35
C LYS A 399 1.32 8.61 3.00
N PHE A 400 0.03 8.93 2.90
CA PHE A 400 -0.77 8.69 1.71
C PHE A 400 -1.48 9.97 1.34
N TYR A 401 -1.20 10.50 0.15
CA TYR A 401 -1.81 11.72 -0.35
C TYR A 401 -2.45 11.50 -1.71
N TRP A 402 -3.42 12.36 -2.04
CA TRP A 402 -3.89 12.47 -3.42
C TRP A 402 -2.80 13.09 -4.28
N LEU A 403 -2.70 12.60 -5.52
CA LEU A 403 -1.76 13.12 -6.50
C LEU A 403 -2.53 13.63 -7.72
N ASP A 404 -2.25 14.87 -8.11
CA ASP A 404 -2.68 15.42 -9.39
C ASP A 404 -1.62 15.17 -10.44
N ASP A 405 -2.06 14.75 -11.63
CA ASP A 405 -1.30 14.76 -12.87
C ASP A 405 -2.01 15.71 -13.84
N ASP A 406 -1.46 16.92 -13.94
CA ASP A 406 -1.88 17.96 -14.88
C ASP A 406 -0.92 17.97 -16.07
N ASN A 407 -1.18 17.09 -17.03
CA ASN A 407 -0.42 16.96 -18.28
C ASN A 407 1.09 16.75 -18.04
N GLY A 408 1.47 15.80 -17.18
CA GLY A 408 2.87 15.51 -16.83
C GLY A 408 3.44 16.35 -15.70
N LYS A 409 2.68 17.33 -15.19
CA LYS A 409 3.04 18.08 -13.99
C LYS A 409 2.36 17.46 -12.78
N LEU A 410 3.17 16.85 -11.93
CA LEU A 410 2.70 16.21 -10.70
C LEU A 410 2.53 17.24 -9.57
N LYS A 411 1.45 17.13 -8.80
CA LYS A 411 1.23 17.92 -7.59
C LYS A 411 0.61 17.08 -6.49
N ILE A 412 1.27 17.02 -5.33
CA ILE A 412 0.72 16.39 -4.14
C ILE A 412 -0.37 17.32 -3.56
N ARG A 413 -1.59 16.82 -3.39
CA ARG A 413 -2.62 17.57 -2.66
C ARG A 413 -2.42 17.37 -1.16
N THR A 414 -1.82 18.36 -0.52
CA THR A 414 -1.90 18.49 0.93
C THR A 414 -3.28 19.05 1.28
N ILE A 415 -3.98 18.39 2.20
CA ILE A 415 -5.18 18.97 2.81
C ILE A 415 -4.68 20.12 3.68
N GLU A 416 -4.96 21.36 3.28
CA GLU A 416 -4.73 22.56 4.12
C GLU A 416 -5.73 22.62 5.27
#